data_AF-A0A975I169-F1
#
_entry.id   AF-A0A975I169-F1
#
_cell.length_a   1.000
_cell.length_b   1.000
_cell.length_c   1.000
_cell.angle_alpha   90.00
_cell.angle_beta   90.00
_cell.angle_gamma   90.00
#
_symmetry.space_group_name_H-M   'P 1'
#
loop_
_entity.id
_entity.type
_entity.pdbx_description
1 polymer ?
#
loop_
_entity_poly.entity_id
_entity_poly.type
_entity_poly.pdbx_seq_one_letter_code
_entity_poly.pdbx_strand_id
1 'polypeptide(L)'
;MQFKTPTKKPTLEERLAKWSMGFLGGSVAILAVFLALAFTLATQSVWVVLALACLGVYVAQLYYLGTIGRYAPRRRLHIWQLSLLGHVVLFGVVLWVIGNPPVALLVLLPEEASFVIHLLGIHHAYRAAQSTTFSAENAS
;
A
#
# COMPACT_ATOMS: atom_id res chain seq x y z
N MET A 1 -23.40 -9.77 -34.49
CA MET A 1 -22.20 -8.94 -34.25
C MET A 1 -21.87 -8.98 -32.77
N GLN A 2 -20.81 -9.67 -32.35
CA GLN A 2 -20.30 -9.54 -30.98
C GLN A 2 -19.47 -8.26 -30.91
N PHE A 3 -19.96 -7.26 -30.18
CA PHE A 3 -19.17 -6.09 -29.84
C PHE A 3 -18.08 -6.55 -28.86
N LYS A 4 -16.84 -6.68 -29.34
CA LYS A 4 -15.67 -6.83 -28.47
C LYS A 4 -15.65 -5.62 -27.55
N THR A 5 -15.89 -5.85 -26.27
CA THR A 5 -15.75 -4.82 -25.23
C THR A 5 -14.33 -4.27 -25.35
N PRO A 6 -14.14 -2.95 -25.56
CA PRO A 6 -12.80 -2.40 -25.68
C PRO A 6 -12.05 -2.68 -24.38
N THR A 7 -10.96 -3.45 -24.48
CA THR A 7 -10.06 -3.71 -23.36
C THR A 7 -9.46 -2.37 -22.94
N LYS A 8 -10.06 -1.74 -21.93
CA LYS A 8 -9.57 -0.50 -21.35
C LYS A 8 -8.16 -0.77 -20.84
N LYS A 9 -7.16 -0.16 -21.49
CA LYS A 9 -5.77 -0.28 -21.05
C LYS A 9 -5.67 0.19 -19.59
N PRO A 10 -4.96 -0.55 -18.73
CA PRO A 10 -4.84 -0.18 -17.33
C PRO A 10 -4.17 1.20 -17.22
N THR A 11 -4.77 2.05 -16.41
CA THR A 11 -4.25 3.38 -16.08
C THR A 11 -2.90 3.25 -15.37
N LEU A 12 -2.08 4.30 -15.42
CA LEU A 12 -0.78 4.29 -14.73
C LEU A 12 -0.94 4.03 -13.22
N GLU A 13 -1.99 4.59 -12.61
CA GLU A 13 -2.34 4.35 -11.21
C GLU A 13 -2.63 2.87 -10.92
N GLU A 14 -3.39 2.19 -11.79
CA GLU A 14 -3.66 0.75 -11.65
C GLU A 14 -2.38 -0.09 -11.82
N ARG A 15 -1.47 0.33 -12.71
CA ARG A 15 -0.17 -0.31 -12.86
C ARG A 15 0.67 -0.14 -11.59
N LEU A 16 0.79 1.08 -11.08
CA LEU A 16 1.53 1.38 -9.84
C LEU A 16 0.92 0.64 -8.64
N ALA A 17 -0.41 0.59 -8.54
CA ALA A 17 -1.11 -0.18 -7.51
C ALA A 17 -0.79 -1.68 -7.62
N LYS A 18 -0.70 -2.23 -8.83
CA LYS A 18 -0.29 -3.63 -9.03
C LYS A 18 1.14 -3.91 -8.55
N TRP A 19 2.08 -3.02 -8.87
CA TRP A 19 3.46 -3.13 -8.36
C TRP A 19 3.49 -3.03 -6.85
N SER A 20 2.80 -2.04 -6.28
CA SER A 20 2.68 -1.84 -4.84
C SER A 20 2.12 -3.08 -4.15
N MET A 21 1.02 -3.67 -4.64
CA MET A 21 0.46 -4.92 -4.11
C MET A 21 1.48 -6.07 -4.12
N GLY A 22 2.34 -6.15 -5.14
CA GLY A 22 3.42 -7.14 -5.20
C GLY A 22 4.45 -6.95 -4.08
N PHE A 23 4.89 -5.72 -3.85
CA PHE A 23 5.82 -5.40 -2.77
C PHE A 23 5.19 -5.59 -1.38
N LEU A 24 3.94 -5.12 -1.16
CA LEU A 24 3.19 -5.38 0.08
C LEU A 24 3.08 -6.88 0.37
N GLY A 25 2.72 -7.68 -0.63
CA GLY A 25 2.62 -9.13 -0.48
C GLY A 25 3.95 -9.75 -0.04
N GLY A 26 5.07 -9.27 -0.60
CA GLY A 26 6.41 -9.65 -0.17
C GLY A 26 6.70 -9.28 1.28
N SER A 27 6.41 -8.03 1.68
CA SER A 27 6.59 -7.55 3.06
C SER A 27 5.77 -8.36 4.07
N VAL A 28 4.51 -8.71 3.74
CA VAL A 28 3.65 -9.55 4.58
C VAL A 28 4.25 -10.94 4.78
N ALA A 29 4.76 -11.56 3.71
CA ALA A 29 5.36 -12.89 3.81
C ALA A 29 6.62 -12.87 4.69
N ILE A 30 7.49 -11.87 4.49
CA ILE A 30 8.71 -11.70 5.28
C ILE A 30 8.35 -11.43 6.75
N LEU A 31 7.40 -10.54 7.02
CA LEU A 31 6.91 -10.26 8.37
C LEU A 31 6.33 -11.51 9.05
N ALA A 32 5.54 -12.31 8.34
CA ALA A 32 4.96 -13.54 8.89
C ALA A 32 6.04 -14.55 9.32
N VAL A 33 7.09 -14.72 8.50
CA VAL A 33 8.25 -15.56 8.84
C VAL A 33 8.96 -15.03 10.08
N PHE A 34 9.21 -13.73 10.16
CA PHE A 34 9.86 -13.14 11.34
C PHE A 34 9.01 -13.22 12.60
N LEU A 35 7.70 -13.01 12.49
CA LEU A 35 6.78 -13.17 13.62
C LEU A 35 6.74 -14.62 14.09
N ALA A 36 6.71 -15.60 13.18
CA ALA A 36 6.79 -17.01 13.55
C ALA A 36 8.09 -17.32 14.30
N LEU A 37 9.22 -16.77 13.86
CA LEU A 37 10.50 -16.88 14.54
C LEU A 37 10.51 -16.15 15.89
N ALA A 38 9.89 -14.97 15.98
CA ALA A 38 9.76 -14.23 17.25
C ALA A 38 8.88 -14.98 18.25
N PHE A 39 7.76 -15.59 17.81
CA PHE A 39 6.89 -16.39 18.67
C PHE A 39 7.55 -17.66 19.18
N THR A 40 8.40 -18.31 18.37
CA THR A 40 9.16 -19.48 18.83
C THR A 40 10.27 -19.11 19.80
N LEU A 41 10.74 -17.85 19.77
CA LEU A 41 11.84 -17.36 20.61
C LEU A 41 11.40 -16.53 21.83
N ALA A 42 10.18 -15.96 21.86
CA ALA A 42 9.77 -14.96 22.85
C ALA A 42 8.52 -15.35 23.67
N THR A 43 8.61 -15.18 24.98
CA THR A 43 7.52 -15.34 25.97
C THR A 43 6.92 -13.99 26.37
N GLN A 44 6.07 -13.37 25.53
CA GLN A 44 5.32 -12.15 25.90
C GLN A 44 3.97 -12.06 25.18
N SER A 45 2.93 -11.60 25.88
CA SER A 45 1.53 -11.57 25.44
C SER A 45 1.19 -10.50 24.39
N VAL A 46 2.01 -9.44 24.26
CA VAL A 46 1.69 -8.27 23.43
C VAL A 46 2.04 -8.47 21.95
N TRP A 47 2.93 -9.42 21.63
CA TRP A 47 3.36 -9.72 20.26
C TRP A 47 2.21 -10.17 19.36
N VAL A 48 1.26 -10.94 19.90
CA VAL A 48 0.07 -11.40 19.17
C VAL A 48 -0.82 -10.22 18.76
N VAL A 49 -1.07 -9.30 19.69
CA VAL A 49 -1.92 -8.13 19.44
C VAL A 49 -1.29 -7.23 18.37
N LEU A 50 0.03 -7.03 18.45
CA LEU A 50 0.76 -6.21 17.50
C LEU A 50 0.84 -6.86 16.11
N ALA A 51 1.05 -8.17 16.04
CA ALA A 51 1.00 -8.94 14.80
C ALA A 51 -0.36 -8.81 14.10
N LEU A 52 -1.45 -8.95 14.86
CA LEU A 52 -2.81 -8.80 14.32
C LEU A 52 -3.08 -7.37 13.82
N ALA A 53 -2.58 -6.35 14.53
CA ALA A 53 -2.69 -4.96 14.10
C ALA A 53 -1.96 -4.71 12.78
N CYS A 54 -0.70 -5.17 12.66
CA CYS A 54 0.06 -5.06 11.42
C CYS A 54 -0.63 -5.78 10.25
N LEU A 55 -1.10 -7.01 10.48
CA LEU A 55 -1.81 -7.79 9.47
C LEU A 55 -3.10 -7.07 9.00
N GLY A 56 -3.85 -6.48 9.93
CA GLY A 56 -5.04 -5.69 9.62
C GLY A 56 -4.74 -4.50 8.71
N VAL A 57 -3.65 -3.78 8.95
CA VAL A 57 -3.21 -2.67 8.09
C VAL A 57 -2.87 -3.17 6.68
N TYR A 58 -2.12 -4.26 6.55
CA TYR A 58 -1.78 -4.84 5.24
C TYR A 58 -3.02 -5.29 4.46
N VAL A 59 -3.96 -5.96 5.12
CA VAL A 59 -5.22 -6.41 4.49
C VAL A 59 -6.01 -5.21 3.99
N ALA A 60 -6.12 -4.15 4.80
CA ALA A 60 -6.79 -2.92 4.40
C ALA A 60 -6.11 -2.27 3.18
N GLN A 61 -4.78 -2.15 3.18
CA GLN A 61 -4.02 -1.59 2.05
C GLN A 61 -4.20 -2.41 0.77
N LEU A 62 -4.08 -3.73 0.83
CA LEU A 62 -4.28 -4.63 -0.32
C LEU A 62 -5.69 -4.47 -0.89
N TYR A 63 -6.70 -4.38 -0.02
CA TYR A 63 -8.08 -4.16 -0.44
C TYR A 63 -8.26 -2.81 -1.16
N TYR A 64 -7.74 -1.72 -0.59
CA TYR A 64 -7.87 -0.39 -1.18
C TYR A 64 -7.12 -0.25 -2.51
N LEU A 65 -5.90 -0.78 -2.61
CA LEU A 65 -5.11 -0.76 -3.85
C LEU A 65 -5.73 -1.66 -4.93
N GLY A 66 -6.28 -2.82 -4.56
CA GLY A 66 -6.96 -3.72 -5.48
C GLY A 66 -8.25 -3.14 -6.06
N THR A 67 -8.85 -2.16 -5.39
CA THR A 67 -10.11 -1.54 -5.81
C THR A 67 -9.94 -0.16 -6.46
N ILE A 68 -8.71 0.37 -6.55
CA ILE A 68 -8.43 1.75 -6.95
C ILE A 68 -9.02 2.14 -8.32
N GLY A 69 -9.01 1.21 -9.28
CA GLY A 69 -9.52 1.43 -10.63
C GLY A 69 -11.02 1.74 -10.71
N ARG A 70 -11.78 1.35 -9.67
CA ARG A 70 -13.25 1.52 -9.59
C ARG A 70 -13.67 2.92 -9.14
N TYR A 71 -12.75 3.71 -8.59
CA TYR A 71 -13.09 4.99 -7.97
C TYR A 71 -12.81 6.18 -8.89
N ALA A 72 -13.48 7.30 -8.62
CA ALA A 72 -13.22 8.57 -9.29
C ALA A 72 -11.84 9.16 -8.90
N PRO A 73 -11.20 10.00 -9.75
CA PRO A 73 -9.85 10.50 -9.53
C PRO A 73 -9.58 11.08 -8.14
N ARG A 74 -10.50 11.91 -7.60
CA ARG A 74 -10.38 12.47 -6.25
C ARG A 74 -10.36 11.39 -5.16
N ARG A 75 -11.18 10.34 -5.29
CA ARG A 75 -11.20 9.23 -4.33
C ARG A 75 -9.95 8.37 -4.43
N ARG A 76 -9.37 8.21 -5.63
CA ARG A 76 -8.09 7.51 -5.82
C ARG A 76 -6.95 8.21 -5.08
N LEU A 77 -6.92 9.55 -5.09
CA LEU A 77 -5.96 10.33 -4.31
C LEU A 77 -6.06 10.02 -2.81
N HIS A 78 -7.27 10.00 -2.25
CA HIS A 78 -7.48 9.66 -0.84
C HIS A 78 -7.06 8.22 -0.52
N ILE A 79 -7.34 7.28 -1.42
CA ILE A 79 -6.89 5.88 -1.29
C ILE A 79 -5.37 5.81 -1.22
N TRP A 80 -4.66 6.52 -2.11
CA TRP A 80 -3.21 6.57 -2.08
C TRP A 80 -2.66 7.18 -0.79
N GLN A 81 -3.27 8.27 -0.29
CA GLN A 81 -2.87 8.91 0.97
C GLN A 81 -3.11 8.02 2.19
N LEU A 82 -4.27 7.36 2.28
CA LEU A 82 -4.58 6.40 3.34
C LEU A 82 -3.62 5.20 3.30
N SER A 83 -3.29 4.71 2.11
CA SER A 83 -2.33 3.61 1.94
C SER A 83 -0.92 4.01 2.38
N LEU A 84 -0.49 5.24 2.08
CA LEU A 84 0.77 5.80 2.55
C LEU A 84 0.81 5.94 4.08
N LEU A 85 -0.28 6.41 4.70
CA LEU A 85 -0.37 6.51 6.16
C LEU A 85 -0.19 5.13 6.82
N GLY A 86 -0.82 4.09 6.26
CA GLY A 86 -0.64 2.72 6.72
C GLY A 86 0.83 2.26 6.65
N HIS A 87 1.57 2.64 5.60
CA HIS A 87 3.01 2.32 5.47
C HIS A 87 3.83 3.01 6.56
N VAL A 88 3.57 4.29 6.84
CA VAL A 88 4.31 5.03 7.88
C VAL A 88 4.07 4.42 9.26
N VAL A 89 2.83 4.03 9.56
CA VAL A 89 2.50 3.34 10.82
C VAL A 89 3.21 1.99 10.91
N LEU A 90 3.17 1.20 9.84
CA LEU A 90 3.88 -0.09 9.77
C LEU A 90 5.39 0.06 9.95
N PHE A 91 6.01 1.02 9.27
CA PHE A 91 7.43 1.33 9.38
C PHE A 91 7.82 1.69 10.83
N GLY A 92 7.03 2.54 11.49
CA GLY A 92 7.24 2.88 12.90
C GLY A 92 7.15 1.67 13.83
N VAL A 93 6.17 0.77 13.60
CA VAL A 93 6.04 -0.47 14.38
C VAL A 93 7.21 -1.41 14.13
N VAL A 94 7.62 -1.63 12.87
CA VAL A 94 8.77 -2.49 12.51
C VAL A 94 10.06 -1.99 13.18
N LEU A 95 10.34 -0.69 13.13
CA LEU A 95 11.50 -0.11 13.81
C LEU A 95 11.45 -0.28 15.33
N TRP A 96 10.27 -0.07 15.92
CA TRP A 96 10.08 -0.17 17.37
C TRP A 96 10.18 -1.62 17.88
N VAL A 97 9.57 -2.57 17.16
CA VAL A 97 9.53 -4.00 17.49
C VAL A 97 10.91 -4.62 17.41
N ILE A 98 11.65 -4.27 16.37
CA ILE A 98 12.77 -5.11 16.00
C ILE A 98 14.00 -4.72 16.81
N GLY A 99 14.24 -3.44 17.14
CA GLY A 99 15.38 -3.01 17.97
C GLY A 99 16.77 -3.49 17.49
N ASN A 100 16.82 -4.18 16.35
CA ASN A 100 17.90 -5.01 15.88
C ASN A 100 18.13 -4.65 14.40
N PRO A 101 19.11 -3.79 14.13
CA PRO A 101 19.31 -3.14 12.83
C PRO A 101 19.29 -4.06 11.59
N PRO A 102 19.85 -5.29 11.61
CA PRO A 102 19.90 -6.15 10.42
C PRO A 102 18.53 -6.65 9.97
N VAL A 103 17.65 -6.93 10.94
CA VAL A 103 16.32 -7.50 10.68
C VAL A 103 15.37 -6.41 10.19
N ALA A 104 15.53 -5.18 10.71
CA ALA A 104 14.82 -4.03 10.19
C ALA A 104 15.14 -3.86 8.69
N LEU A 105 16.42 -3.86 8.30
CA LEU A 105 16.82 -3.66 6.90
C LEU A 105 16.16 -4.65 5.91
N LEU A 106 15.98 -5.92 6.29
CA LEU A 106 15.38 -6.93 5.41
C LEU A 106 13.86 -6.73 5.20
N VAL A 107 13.15 -6.24 6.22
CA VAL A 107 11.73 -5.87 6.12
C VAL A 107 11.59 -4.52 5.42
N LEU A 108 12.56 -3.62 5.62
CA LEU A 108 12.52 -2.24 5.13
C LEU A 108 12.76 -2.12 3.62
N LEU A 109 13.56 -2.98 3.00
CA LEU A 109 13.83 -2.90 1.55
C LEU A 109 12.56 -2.99 0.67
N PRO A 110 11.70 -4.02 0.80
CA PRO A 110 10.45 -4.06 0.04
C PRO A 110 9.46 -2.97 0.45
N GLU A 111 9.48 -2.55 1.72
CA GLU A 111 8.67 -1.42 2.23
C GLU A 111 9.09 -0.07 1.63
N GLU A 112 10.38 0.20 1.47
CA GLU A 112 10.91 1.42 0.85
C GLU A 112 10.55 1.47 -0.64
N ALA A 113 10.70 0.36 -1.37
CA ALA A 113 10.27 0.27 -2.76
C ALA A 113 8.76 0.53 -2.89
N SER A 114 7.96 -0.09 -2.01
CA SER A 114 6.52 0.15 -1.94
C SER A 114 6.19 1.61 -1.61
N PHE A 115 6.90 2.22 -0.66
CA PHE A 115 6.73 3.61 -0.26
C PHE A 115 6.95 4.58 -1.42
N VAL A 116 8.03 4.40 -2.20
CA VAL A 116 8.30 5.21 -3.39
C VAL A 116 7.17 5.06 -4.42
N ILE A 117 6.64 3.85 -4.62
CA ILE A 117 5.52 3.61 -5.53
C ILE A 117 4.24 4.32 -5.05
N HIS A 118 3.99 4.39 -3.74
CA HIS A 118 2.88 5.15 -3.18
C HIS A 118 3.03 6.65 -3.42
N LEU A 119 4.21 7.22 -3.23
CA LEU A 119 4.46 8.63 -3.52
C LEU A 119 4.22 8.96 -5.00
N LEU A 120 4.69 8.09 -5.90
CA LEU A 120 4.41 8.22 -7.33
C LEU A 120 2.91 8.10 -7.62
N GLY A 121 2.21 7.17 -6.97
CA GLY A 121 0.76 7.02 -7.04
C GLY A 121 -0.01 8.28 -6.64
N ILE A 122 0.37 8.90 -5.51
CA ILE A 122 -0.18 10.18 -5.03
C ILE A 122 0.04 11.29 -6.06
N HIS A 123 1.26 11.44 -6.56
CA HIS A 123 1.60 12.48 -7.53
C HIS A 123 0.74 12.38 -8.79
N HIS A 124 0.57 11.17 -9.32
CA HIS A 124 -0.25 10.95 -10.50
C HIS A 124 -1.75 11.17 -10.23
N ALA A 125 -2.26 10.67 -9.11
CA ALA A 125 -3.65 10.88 -8.72
C ALA A 125 -3.98 12.34 -8.46
N TYR A 126 -3.04 13.10 -7.91
CA TYR A 126 -3.16 14.54 -7.69
C TYR A 126 -3.27 15.29 -9.02
N ARG A 127 -2.38 15.01 -9.98
CA ARG A 127 -2.46 15.60 -11.33
C ARG A 127 -3.77 15.28 -12.04
N ALA A 128 -4.27 14.05 -11.93
CA ALA A 128 -5.55 13.64 -12.51
C ALA A 128 -6.77 14.32 -11.83
N ALA A 129 -6.69 14.57 -10.52
CA ALA A 129 -7.73 15.29 -9.79
C ALA A 129 -7.75 16.80 -10.09
N GLN A 130 -6.59 17.40 -10.36
CA GLN A 130 -6.51 18.81 -10.78
C GLN A 130 -7.08 19.03 -12.18
N SER A 131 -6.71 18.19 -13.16
CA SER A 131 -7.17 18.36 -14.55
C SER A 131 -8.70 18.26 -14.68
N THR A 132 -9.33 17.37 -13.90
CA THR A 132 -10.80 17.23 -13.86
C THR A 132 -11.51 18.43 -13.24
N THR A 133 -10.86 19.13 -12.30
CA THR A 133 -11.42 20.33 -11.66
C THR A 133 -11.36 21.52 -12.60
N PHE A 134 -10.22 21.72 -13.27
CA PHE A 134 -10.03 22.77 -14.27
C PHE A 134 -10.99 22.65 -15.47
N SER A 135 -11.24 21.43 -15.95
CA SER A 135 -12.23 21.22 -17.03
C SER A 135 -13.67 21.52 -16.62
N ALA A 136 -14.02 21.36 -15.33
CA ALA A 136 -15.37 21.67 -14.84
C ALA A 136 -15.58 23.19 -14.70
N GLU A 137 -14.54 23.93 -14.32
CA GLU A 137 -14.57 25.38 -14.13
C GLU A 137 -14.64 26.15 -15.46
N ASN A 138 -14.00 25.65 -16.52
CA ASN A 138 -14.04 26.27 -17.85
C ASN A 138 -15.28 25.90 -18.70
N ALA A 139 -16.14 25.02 -18.19
CA ALA A 139 -17.35 24.57 -18.89
C ALA A 139 -18.64 25.22 -18.36
N SER A 140 -18.54 26.04 -17.30
CA SER A 140 -19.62 26.82 -16.68
C SER A 140 -19.53 28.28 -17.06
#